data_AF-A0A966UPE2-F1
#
_entry.id   AF-A0A966UPE2-F1
#
_cell.length_a   1.000
_cell.length_b   1.000
_cell.length_c   1.000
_cell.angle_alpha   90.00
_cell.angle_beta   90.00
_cell.angle_gamma   90.00
#
_symmetry.space_group_name_H-M   'P 1'
#
loop_
_entity.id
_entity.type
_entity.pdbx_description
1 polymer ?
#
loop_
_entity_poly.entity_id
_entity_poly.type
_entity_poly.pdbx_seq_one_letter_code
_entity_poly.pdbx_strand_id
1 'polypeptide(L)' 'MFTVGDRVKKIRDCYYSHAGDKSGVEIGEVGTIMRIRSRYENTPNAYVLYIVQFDNHLFDDNKLENQYTESSLELVSIIN' A
#
# COMPACT_ATOMS: atom_id res chain seq x y z
N MET A 1 -2.84 -0.15 -12.50
CA MET A 1 -3.53 -0.94 -11.46
C MET A 1 -2.65 -2.13 -11.10
N PHE A 2 -2.29 -2.25 -9.81
CA PHE A 2 -1.45 -3.35 -9.30
C PHE A 2 -2.28 -4.60 -9.02
N THR A 3 -1.60 -5.74 -8.91
CA THR A 3 -2.15 -7.05 -8.56
C THR A 3 -1.53 -7.59 -7.27
N VAL A 4 -2.22 -8.52 -6.60
CA VAL A 4 -1.66 -9.22 -5.45
C VAL A 4 -0.44 -10.01 -5.89
N GLY A 5 0.67 -9.86 -5.17
CA GLY A 5 1.98 -10.41 -5.53
C GLY A 5 2.90 -9.43 -6.25
N ASP A 6 2.40 -8.30 -6.76
CA ASP A 6 3.27 -7.30 -7.38
C ASP A 6 4.26 -6.72 -6.35
N ARG A 7 5.50 -6.56 -6.81
CA ARG A 7 6.54 -5.83 -6.07
C ARG A 7 6.37 -4.34 -6.33
N VAL A 8 6.28 -3.56 -5.26
CA VAL A 8 6.07 -2.12 -5.34
C VAL A 8 6.97 -1.36 -4.40
N LYS A 9 7.29 -0.11 -4.76
CA LYS A 9 8.07 0.82 -3.95
C LYS A 9 7.18 1.96 -3.47
N LYS A 10 7.29 2.34 -2.19
CA LYS A 10 6.65 3.57 -1.68
C LYS A 10 7.36 4.78 -2.29
N ILE A 11 6.63 5.65 -2.99
CA ILE A 11 7.22 6.85 -3.64
C ILE A 11 6.78 8.18 -3.00
N ARG A 12 5.76 8.15 -2.15
CA ARG A 12 5.30 9.29 -1.35
C ARG A 12 4.44 8.81 -0.18
N ASP A 13 4.21 9.67 0.79
CA ASP A 13 3.33 9.39 1.91
C ASP A 13 1.86 9.25 1.48
N CYS A 14 1.13 8.38 2.16
CA CYS A 14 -0.30 8.18 1.93
C CYS A 14 -1.10 8.79 3.09
N TYR A 15 -1.92 9.80 2.80
CA TYR A 15 -2.71 10.51 3.81
C TYR A 15 -4.00 9.79 4.25
N TYR A 16 -4.29 8.59 3.70
CA TYR A 16 -5.59 7.93 3.90
C TYR A 16 -5.67 6.92 5.06
N SER A 17 -4.61 6.77 5.87
CA SER A 17 -4.74 6.01 7.11
C SER A 17 -5.49 6.84 8.17
N HIS A 18 -6.34 6.19 8.95
CA HIS A 18 -7.19 6.82 9.98
C HIS A 18 -6.40 7.52 11.11
N ALA A 19 -5.06 7.52 11.05
CA ALA A 19 -4.16 8.08 12.05
C ALA A 19 -3.03 8.95 11.47
N GLY A 20 -3.06 9.29 10.17
CA GLY A 20 -1.85 9.75 9.46
C GLY A 20 -0.86 8.59 9.28
N ASP A 21 0.06 8.69 8.31
CA ASP A 21 1.02 7.63 8.00
C ASP A 21 2.02 7.42 9.16
N LYS A 22 1.57 6.75 10.23
CA LYS A 22 2.37 6.33 11.38
C LYS A 22 2.96 4.94 11.17
N SER A 23 3.00 4.48 9.91
CA SER A 23 3.49 3.14 9.56
C SER A 23 4.97 2.96 9.87
N GLY A 24 5.74 4.06 9.91
CA GLY A 24 7.20 4.01 9.99
C GLY A 24 7.86 3.59 8.68
N VAL A 25 7.09 3.35 7.62
CA VAL A 25 7.60 2.96 6.29
C VAL A 25 8.13 4.19 5.57
N GLU A 26 9.41 4.19 5.23
CA GLU A 26 10.05 5.30 4.53
C GLU A 26 9.78 5.31 3.02
N ILE A 27 9.90 6.47 2.39
CA ILE A 27 9.89 6.58 0.92
C ILE A 27 11.11 5.85 0.37
N GLY A 28 10.91 5.04 -0.67
CA GLY A 28 11.93 4.20 -1.28
C GLY A 28 11.89 2.75 -0.80
N GLU A 29 11.17 2.45 0.28
CA GLU A 29 11.00 1.07 0.72
C GLU A 29 10.20 0.24 -0.28
N VAL A 30 10.57 -1.03 -0.40
CA VAL A 30 9.97 -1.98 -1.32
C VAL A 30 9.18 -3.03 -0.53
N GLY A 31 8.05 -3.43 -1.08
CA GLY A 31 7.19 -4.45 -0.53
C GLY A 31 6.38 -5.17 -1.58
N THR A 32 5.52 -6.05 -1.11
CA THR A 32 4.65 -6.89 -1.95
C THR A 32 3.19 -6.56 -1.68
N ILE A 33 2.38 -6.41 -2.73
CA ILE A 33 0.92 -6.25 -2.58
C ILE A 33 0.34 -7.54 -2.01
N MET A 34 -0.23 -7.48 -0.82
CA MET A 34 -0.86 -8.63 -0.16
C MET A 34 -2.36 -8.68 -0.39
N ARG A 35 -3.02 -7.52 -0.45
CA ARG A 35 -4.47 -7.43 -0.62
C ARG A 35 -4.86 -6.09 -1.24
N ILE A 36 -5.98 -6.10 -1.95
CA ILE A 36 -6.60 -4.93 -2.57
C ILE A 36 -8.01 -4.78 -1.98
N ARG A 37 -8.37 -3.57 -1.56
CA ARG A 37 -9.71 -3.23 -1.05
C ARG A 37 -10.30 -2.10 -1.89
N SER A 38 -11.57 -2.19 -2.23
CA SER A 38 -12.34 -1.07 -2.75
C SER A 38 -13.12 -0.44 -1.62
N ARG A 39 -13.06 0.88 -1.47
CA ARG A 39 -13.88 1.64 -0.51
C ARG A 39 -15.01 2.33 -1.27
N TYR A 40 -16.18 2.40 -0.64
CA TYR A 40 -17.37 3.06 -1.18
C TYR A 40 -17.80 2.53 -2.55
N GLU A 41 -17.79 1.20 -2.69
CA GLU A 41 -18.35 0.51 -3.86
C GLU A 41 -19.77 1.03 -4.14
N ASN A 42 -20.08 1.32 -5.40
CA ASN A 42 -21.34 1.93 -5.88
C ASN A 42 -21.52 3.43 -5.58
N THR A 43 -20.44 4.16 -5.30
CA THR A 43 -20.45 5.63 -5.29
C THR A 43 -19.50 6.21 -6.35
N PRO A 44 -19.74 7.43 -6.86
CA PRO A 44 -18.80 8.11 -7.77
C PRO A 44 -17.40 8.34 -7.17
N ASN A 45 -17.28 8.24 -5.84
CA ASN A 45 -16.04 8.43 -5.09
C ASN A 45 -15.38 7.10 -4.73
N ALA A 46 -15.69 6.01 -5.42
CA ALA A 46 -15.02 4.73 -5.21
C ALA A 46 -13.52 4.86 -5.48
N TYR A 47 -12.69 4.37 -4.56
CA TYR A 47 -11.25 4.32 -4.74
C TYR A 47 -10.66 3.01 -4.23
N VAL A 48 -9.54 2.63 -4.84
CA VAL A 48 -8.83 1.38 -4.56
C VAL A 48 -7.69 1.65 -3.59
N LEU A 49 -7.63 0.83 -2.55
CA LEU A 49 -6.58 0.82 -1.54
C LEU A 49 -5.79 -0.49 -1.61
N TYR A 50 -4.49 -0.37 -1.48
CA TYR A 50 -3.53 -1.46 -1.52
C TYR A 50 -2.94 -1.68 -0.13
N ILE A 51 -2.82 -2.94 0.27
CA ILE A 51 -2.19 -3.36 1.51
C ILE A 51 -0.87 -4.02 1.12
N VAL A 52 0.24 -3.46 1.62
CA VAL A 52 1.60 -3.80 1.20
C VAL A 52 2.40 -4.36 2.37
N GLN A 53 3.04 -5.50 2.18
CA GLN A 53 4.06 -6.07 3.07
C GLN A 53 5.41 -5.55 2.64
N PHE A 54 5.91 -4.52 3.34
CA PHE A 54 7.27 -4.02 3.14
C PHE A 54 8.28 -5.00 3.72
N ASP A 55 9.42 -5.14 3.04
CA ASP A 55 10.42 -6.17 3.37
C ASP A 55 11.03 -5.97 4.77
N ASN A 56 11.15 -4.71 5.20
CA ASN A 56 11.77 -4.34 6.46
C ASN A 56 10.77 -4.13 7.61
N HIS A 57 9.47 -4.28 7.36
CA HIS A 57 8.42 -4.06 8.37
C HIS A 57 7.58 -5.32 8.51
N LEU A 58 7.62 -5.98 9.67
CA LEU A 58 6.72 -7.09 9.92
C LEU A 58 5.28 -6.56 10.08
N PHE A 59 4.32 -7.26 9.46
CA PHE A 59 2.92 -7.04 9.80
C PHE A 59 2.71 -7.38 11.27
N ASP A 60 2.16 -6.43 12.00
CA ASP A 60 1.65 -6.64 13.35
C ASP A 60 0.14 -6.79 13.22
N ASP A 61 -0.37 -8.00 13.43
CA ASP A 61 -1.81 -8.31 13.32
C ASP A 61 -2.67 -7.49 14.31
N ASN A 62 -2.06 -6.90 15.34
CA ASN A 62 -2.74 -6.02 16.29
C ASN A 62 -2.75 -4.54 15.85
N LYS A 63 -2.02 -4.19 14.78
CA LYS A 63 -2.02 -2.83 14.22
C LYS A 63 -2.97 -2.71 13.04
N LEU A 64 -3.54 -1.51 12.90
CA LEU A 64 -4.32 -1.16 11.72
C LEU A 64 -3.45 -1.32 10.47
N GLU A 65 -3.91 -2.14 9.53
CA GLU A 65 -3.24 -2.37 8.26
C GLU A 65 -3.07 -1.03 7.52
N ASN A 66 -1.81 -0.69 7.21
CA ASN A 66 -1.53 0.50 6.42
C ASN A 66 -2.07 0.33 5.01
N GLN A 67 -2.73 1.37 4.53
CA GLN A 67 -3.44 1.38 3.26
C GLN A 67 -2.85 2.45 2.36
N TYR A 68 -2.52 2.05 1.14
CA TYR A 68 -1.81 2.86 0.16
C TYR A 68 -2.70 3.08 -1.06
N THR A 69 -2.62 4.25 -1.67
CA THR A 69 -3.29 4.51 -2.96
C THR A 69 -2.34 4.15 -4.11
N GLU A 70 -2.90 3.94 -5.30
CA GLU A 70 -2.10 3.68 -6.52
C GLU A 70 -1.04 4.76 -6.73
N SER A 71 -1.41 6.01 -6.47
CA SER A 71 -0.53 7.17 -6.62
C SER A 71 0.69 7.11 -5.68
N SER A 72 0.60 6.44 -4.53
CA SER A 72 1.68 6.38 -3.54
C SER A 72 2.71 5.27 -3.79
N LEU A 73 2.50 4.44 -4.81
CA LEU A 73 3.30 3.25 -5.11
C LEU A 73 3.80 3.27 -6.55
N GLU A 74 4.92 2.59 -6.80
CA GLU A 74 5.49 2.36 -8.12
C GLU A 74 5.82 0.89 -8.30
N LEU A 75 5.53 0.30 -9.47
CA LEU A 75 5.89 -1.09 -9.75
C LEU A 75 7.40 -1.25 -9.82
N VAL A 76 7.95 -2.22 -9.09
CA VAL A 76 9.36 -2.60 -9.21
C VAL A 76 9.47 -3.68 -10.27
N SER A 77 10.13 -3.35 -11.38
CA SER A 77 10.43 -4.34 -12.42
C SER A 77 11.40 -5.39 -11.87
N ILE A 78 11.04 -6.67 -12.00
CA ILE A 78 11.95 -7.77 -11.69
C ILE A 78 12.91 -7.90 -12.88
N ILE A 79 14.16 -7.51 -12.68
CA ILE A 79 15.24 -7.85 -13.62
C ILE A 79 15.63 -9.29 -13.28
N ASN A 80 15.38 -10.20 -14.21
CA ASN A 80 15.90 -11.58 -14.16
C ASN A 80 17.42 -11.60 -14.30
#